data_AF-A0ABD0N395-F1
#
_entry.id   AF-A0ABD0N395-F1
#
_cell.length_a   1.000
_cell.length_b   1.000
_cell.length_c   1.000
_cell.angle_alpha   90.00
_cell.angle_beta   90.00
_cell.angle_gamma   90.00
#
_symmetry.space_group_name_H-M   'P 1'
#
loop_
_entity.id
_entity.type
_entity.pdbx_description
1 polymer ?
#
loop_
_entity_poly.entity_id
_entity_poly.type
_entity_poly.pdbx_seq_one_letter_code
_entity_poly.pdbx_strand_id
1 'polypeptide(L)'
;MILKQVDSVLYVDTDILFLRPAEDVWSFLSRFNGSHVAAMAPEHEEPRIGWYNRFARHPYYGKTGVNSGVMLMNMTRIRHKHFK
;
A
#
# COMPACT_ATOMS: atom_id res chain seq x y z
N MET A 1 -16.82 -8.00 2.44
CA MET A 1 -15.38 -8.06 2.77
C MET A 1 -15.07 -9.43 3.37
N ILE A 2 -13.92 -10.04 3.01
CA ILE A 2 -13.56 -11.43 3.35
C ILE A 2 -12.95 -11.52 4.77
N LEU A 3 -12.04 -10.61 5.14
CA LEU A 3 -11.42 -10.55 6.47
C LEU A 3 -12.27 -9.73 7.47
N LYS A 4 -13.30 -10.37 8.05
CA LYS A 4 -14.26 -9.69 8.94
C LYS A 4 -13.74 -9.38 10.35
N GLN A 5 -12.79 -10.18 10.85
CA GLN A 5 -12.33 -10.14 12.25
C GLN A 5 -10.85 -9.77 12.41
N VAL A 6 -10.18 -9.44 11.30
CA VAL A 6 -8.77 -9.00 11.31
C VAL A 6 -8.74 -7.48 11.34
N ASP A 7 -7.97 -6.89 12.24
CA ASP A 7 -7.89 -5.43 12.39
C ASP A 7 -6.95 -4.78 11.40
N SER A 8 -5.81 -5.42 11.14
CA SER A 8 -4.78 -4.94 10.23
C SER A 8 -4.07 -6.10 9.55
N VAL A 9 -3.56 -5.86 8.36
CA VAL A 9 -2.83 -6.87 7.57
C VAL A 9 -1.69 -6.21 6.81
N LEU A 10 -0.58 -6.93 6.68
CA LEU A 10 0.43 -6.65 5.67
C LEU A 10 0.16 -7.62 4.51
N TYR A 11 -0.43 -7.11 3.44
CA TYR A 11 -0.62 -7.86 2.19
C TYR A 11 0.72 -7.91 1.45
N VAL A 12 1.04 -9.08 0.90
CA VAL A 12 2.30 -9.35 0.21
C VAL A 12 2.02 -10.29 -0.97
N ASP A 13 2.45 -9.92 -2.17
CA ASP A 13 2.41 -10.80 -3.35
C ASP A 13 3.36 -12.00 -3.19
N THR A 14 3.09 -13.09 -3.88
CA THR A 14 3.83 -14.35 -3.74
C THR A 14 5.26 -14.29 -4.27
N ASP A 15 5.60 -13.27 -5.06
CA ASP A 15 6.89 -13.05 -5.70
C ASP A 15 7.76 -12.02 -4.96
N ILE A 16 7.40 -11.65 -3.73
CA ILE A 16 8.16 -10.72 -2.89
C ILE A 16 9.18 -11.45 -2.01
N LEU A 17 10.40 -10.90 -1.96
CA LEU A 17 11.45 -11.29 -1.02
C LEU A 17 11.72 -10.17 -0.02
N PHE A 18 11.59 -10.47 1.28
CA PHE A 18 11.98 -9.55 2.34
C PHE A 18 13.50 -9.64 2.60
N LEU A 19 14.19 -8.51 2.46
CA LEU A 19 15.63 -8.40 2.79
C LEU A 19 15.88 -7.90 4.23
N ARG A 20 14.80 -7.50 4.91
CA ARG A 20 14.77 -7.00 6.29
C ARG A 20 13.56 -7.58 7.01
N PRO A 21 13.51 -7.56 8.36
CA PRO A 21 12.35 -8.02 9.11
C PRO A 21 11.06 -7.31 8.65
N ALA A 22 9.98 -8.07 8.43
CA ALA A 22 8.70 -7.52 7.99
C ALA A 22 8.07 -6.59 9.04
N GLU A 23 8.48 -6.74 10.30
CA GLU A 23 8.14 -5.91 11.44
C GLU A 23 8.54 -4.45 11.22
N ASP A 24 9.61 -4.18 10.46
CA ASP A 24 10.01 -2.82 10.10
C ASP A 24 8.89 -2.12 9.31
N VAL A 25 8.27 -2.82 8.36
CA VAL A 25 7.12 -2.32 7.58
C VAL A 25 5.88 -2.24 8.48
N TRP A 26 5.62 -3.28 9.28
CA TRP A 26 4.48 -3.31 10.20
C TRP A 26 4.49 -2.13 11.18
N SER A 27 5.68 -1.71 11.65
CA SER A 27 5.84 -0.61 12.60
C SER A 27 5.22 0.71 12.13
N PHE A 28 5.11 0.93 10.81
CA PHE A 28 4.47 2.12 10.25
C PHE A 28 2.97 2.22 10.56
N LEU A 29 2.31 1.10 10.91
CA LEU A 29 0.90 1.11 11.30
C LEU A 29 0.67 2.01 12.51
N SER A 30 1.62 2.05 13.44
CA SER A 30 1.57 2.93 14.63
C SER A 30 1.56 4.42 14.28
N ARG A 31 2.03 4.78 13.07
CA ARG A 31 2.10 6.16 12.57
C ARG A 31 0.82 6.59 11.83
N PHE A 32 -0.15 5.69 11.66
CA PHE A 32 -1.40 6.02 10.98
C PHE A 32 -2.26 6.96 11.84
N ASN A 33 -2.36 8.23 11.43
CA ASN A 33 -3.41 9.12 11.92
C ASN A 33 -4.83 8.61 11.57
N GLY A 34 -5.88 9.26 12.07
CA GLY A 34 -7.27 8.80 11.92
C GLY A 34 -7.82 8.68 10.50
N SER A 35 -7.19 9.31 9.49
CA SER A 35 -7.65 9.22 8.09
C SER A 35 -6.96 8.14 7.27
N HIS A 36 -5.77 7.68 7.69
CA HIS A 36 -5.04 6.64 6.98
C HIS A 36 -5.71 5.27 7.11
N VAL A 37 -5.96 4.64 5.97
CA VAL A 37 -6.56 3.29 5.87
C VAL A 37 -5.59 2.25 5.30
N ALA A 38 -4.62 2.68 4.51
CA ALA A 38 -3.55 1.84 3.97
C ALA A 38 -2.30 2.68 3.69
N ALA A 39 -1.15 2.02 3.58
CA ALA A 39 0.12 2.59 3.13
C ALA A 39 0.74 1.69 2.06
N MET A 40 1.35 2.33 1.06
CA MET A 40 1.95 1.72 -0.12
C MET A 40 3.21 2.50 -0.48
N ALA A 41 4.17 1.84 -1.13
CA ALA A 41 5.36 2.51 -1.65
C ALA A 41 5.11 3.06 -3.07
N PRO A 42 5.89 4.05 -3.52
CA PRO A 42 5.96 4.39 -4.94
C PRO A 42 6.30 3.18 -5.80
N GLU A 43 5.78 3.13 -7.03
CA GLU A 43 6.00 1.97 -7.90
C GLU A 43 7.44 1.85 -8.40
N HIS A 44 8.11 2.98 -8.64
CA HIS A 44 9.53 3.06 -8.94
C HIS A 44 10.19 4.20 -8.16
N GLU A 45 11.48 4.02 -7.84
CA GLU A 45 12.34 5.06 -7.27
C GLU A 45 12.77 6.10 -8.33
N GLU A 46 13.12 5.63 -9.54
CA GLU A 46 13.58 6.46 -10.64
C GLU A 46 12.43 6.77 -11.61
N PRO A 47 11.96 8.03 -11.69
CA PRO A 47 10.85 8.39 -12.56
C PRO A 47 11.11 8.11 -14.04
N ARG A 48 12.36 8.17 -14.53
CA ARG A 48 12.65 7.96 -15.96
C ARG A 48 12.32 6.55 -16.46
N ILE A 49 12.21 5.57 -15.56
CA ILE A 49 11.95 4.17 -15.92
C ILE A 49 10.59 3.66 -15.46
N GLY A 50 9.85 4.42 -14.63
CA GLY A 50 8.57 4.01 -14.06
C GLY A 50 7.49 3.73 -15.10
N TRP A 51 6.62 2.74 -14.80
CA TRP A 51 5.59 2.32 -15.75
C TRP A 51 4.49 3.38 -15.89
N TYR A 52 3.99 3.89 -14.77
CA TYR A 52 2.86 4.82 -14.75
C TYR A 52 3.14 6.09 -15.54
N ASN A 53 4.26 6.75 -15.31
CA ASN A 53 4.56 8.02 -15.95
C ASN A 53 4.94 7.92 -17.43
N ARG A 54 5.26 6.71 -17.91
CA ARG A 54 5.59 6.45 -19.32
C ARG A 54 4.40 5.96 -20.13
N PHE A 55 3.51 5.19 -19.50
CA PHE A 55 2.52 4.40 -20.23
C PHE A 55 1.07 4.58 -19.73
N ALA A 56 0.84 5.05 -18.50
CA ALA A 56 -0.53 5.20 -18.02
C ALA A 56 -1.27 6.31 -18.78
N ARG A 57 -2.48 5.98 -19.25
CA ARG A 57 -3.39 6.93 -19.93
C ARG A 57 -4.55 7.37 -19.04
N HIS A 58 -4.41 7.17 -17.73
CA HIS A 58 -5.37 7.55 -16.69
C HIS A 58 -4.65 8.23 -15.53
N PRO A 59 -5.36 8.98 -14.67
CA PRO A 59 -4.77 9.56 -13.47
C PRO A 59 -4.17 8.49 -12.55
N TYR A 60 -3.05 8.82 -11.91
CA TYR A 60 -2.40 8.02 -10.88
C TYR A 60 -1.79 8.94 -9.80
N TYR A 61 -1.47 8.38 -8.65
CA TYR A 61 -0.94 9.14 -7.52
C TYR A 61 0.58 9.31 -7.58
N GLY A 62 1.08 10.49 -7.21
CA GLY A 62 2.53 10.77 -7.15
C GLY A 62 3.20 10.84 -8.53
N LYS A 63 4.54 10.77 -8.54
CA LYS A 63 5.34 10.86 -9.79
C LYS A 63 5.42 9.53 -10.54
N THR A 64 5.36 8.41 -9.82
CA THR A 64 5.61 7.08 -10.37
C THR A 64 4.44 6.13 -10.15
N GLY A 65 3.31 6.57 -9.59
CA GLY A 65 2.26 5.65 -9.15
C GLY A 65 2.63 4.98 -7.83
N VAL A 66 1.83 3.97 -7.44
CA VAL A 66 2.03 3.21 -6.21
C VAL A 66 2.09 1.71 -6.52
N ASN A 67 2.89 0.98 -5.77
CA ASN A 67 3.01 -0.48 -5.89
C ASN A 67 1.99 -1.18 -4.98
N SER A 68 1.21 -2.13 -5.54
CA SER A 68 0.23 -2.92 -4.79
C SER A 68 0.72 -4.29 -4.31
N GLY A 69 1.96 -4.67 -4.62
CA GLY A 69 2.52 -5.95 -4.22
C GLY A 69 2.92 -6.03 -2.73
N VAL A 70 3.08 -4.88 -2.06
CA VAL A 70 3.16 -4.81 -0.60
C VAL A 70 2.27 -3.68 -0.09
N MET A 71 1.27 -4.02 0.71
CA MET A 71 0.32 -3.04 1.26
C MET A 71 0.11 -3.25 2.76
N LEU A 72 0.37 -2.21 3.55
CA LEU A 72 0.03 -2.19 4.96
C LEU A 72 -1.38 -1.61 5.13
N MET A 73 -2.31 -2.39 5.65
CA MET A 73 -3.74 -2.07 5.62
C MET A 73 -4.35 -2.10 7.02
N ASN A 74 -5.09 -1.06 7.37
CA ASN A 74 -5.96 -1.02 8.55
C ASN A 74 -7.37 -1.44 8.13
N MET A 75 -7.64 -2.74 8.28
CA MET A 75 -8.89 -3.36 7.85
C MET A 75 -10.10 -2.84 8.61
N THR A 76 -9.95 -2.49 9.89
CA THR A 76 -11.01 -1.87 10.69
C THR A 76 -11.46 -0.56 10.05
N ARG A 77 -10.54 0.34 9.73
CA ARG A 77 -10.90 1.62 9.09
C ARG A 77 -11.40 1.43 7.66
N ILE A 78 -10.82 0.52 6.88
CA ILE A 78 -11.32 0.21 5.53
C ILE A 78 -12.79 -0.25 5.59
N ARG A 79 -13.17 -1.09 6.58
CA ARG A 79 -14.58 -1.51 6.76
C ARG A 79 -15.52 -0.34 7.08
N HIS A 80 -15.05 0.65 7.83
CA HIS A 80 -15.85 1.81 8.20
C HIS A 80 -15.77 2.98 7.21
N LYS A 81 -14.93 2.88 6.16
CA LYS A 81 -14.75 3.94 5.18
C LYS A 81 -15.73 3.76 4.02
N HIS A 82 -16.44 4.84 3.70
CA HIS A 82 -17.19 4.95 2.45
C HIS A 82 -16.29 5.57 1.37
N PHE A 83 -15.89 4.78 0.38
CA PHE A 83 -15.22 5.27 -0.82
C PHE A 83 -16.30 5.76 -1.80
N LYS A 84 -16.12 6.95 -2.36
CA LYS A 84 -17.01 7.52 -3.39
C LYS A 84 -16.45 7.22 -4.77
#